data_AF-A0A656GH02-F1
#
_entry.id   AF-A0A656GH02-F1
#
_cell.length_a   1.000
_cell.length_b   1.000
_cell.length_c   1.000
_cell.angle_alpha   90.00
_cell.angle_beta   90.00
_cell.angle_gamma   90.00
#
_symmetry.space_group_name_H-M   'P 1'
#
loop_
_entity.id
_entity.type
_entity.pdbx_description
1 polymer ?
#
loop_
_entity_poly.entity_id
_entity_poly.type
_entity_poly.pdbx_seq_one_letter_code
_entity_poly.pdbx_strand_id
1 'polypeptide(L)' 'GVSIVSTSKGVMTDRAARAAGVGGEVLCTVF' A
#
# COMPACT_ATOMS: atom_id res chain seq x y z
N GLY A 1 -0.74 8.26 10.41
CA GLY A 1 0.39 7.77 9.59
C GLY A 1 0.02 6.48 8.87
N VAL A 2 -0.70 6.57 7.76
CA VAL A 2 -1.09 5.44 6.91
C VAL A 2 -0.57 5.70 5.50
N SER A 3 0.33 4.86 5.01
CA SER A 3 0.78 4.92 3.62
C SER A 3 -0.17 4.14 2.72
N ILE A 4 -0.66 4.80 1.67
CA ILE A 4 -1.47 4.21 0.61
C ILE A 4 -0.53 3.84 -0.54
N VAL A 5 -0.61 2.59 -0.99
CA VAL A 5 0.26 2.02 -2.03
C VAL A 5 -0.56 1.49 -3.18
N SER A 6 -0.09 1.76 -4.41
CA SER A 6 -0.58 1.14 -5.64
C SER A 6 0.14 -0.18 -5.87
N THR A 7 -0.61 -1.27 -6.03
CA THR A 7 -0.07 -2.62 -6.29
C THR A 7 -0.69 -3.22 -7.55
N SER A 8 -0.14 -4.34 -8.04
CA SER A 8 -0.76 -5.10 -9.15
C SER A 8 -2.13 -5.70 -8.83
N LYS A 9 -2.56 -5.67 -7.56
CA LYS A 9 -3.87 -6.14 -7.09
C LYS A 9 -4.81 -5.00 -6.70
N GLY A 10 -4.48 -3.77 -7.07
CA GLY A 10 -5.23 -2.56 -6.72
C GLY A 10 -4.57 -1.72 -5.63
N VAL A 11 -5.27 -0.66 -5.22
CA VAL A 11 -4.81 0.29 -4.21
C VAL A 11 -5.18 -0.20 -2.82
N MET A 12 -4.23 -0.16 -1.88
CA MET A 12 -4.44 -0.59 -0.49
C MET A 12 -3.48 0.12 0.47
N THR A 13 -3.55 -0.22 1.76
CA THR A 13 -2.57 0.28 2.74
C THR A 13 -1.27 -0.53 2.68
N ASP A 14 -0.15 0.06 3.08
CA ASP A 14 1.15 -0.63 3.18
C ASP A 14 1.05 -1.93 4.01
N ARG A 15 0.30 -1.89 5.12
CA ARG A 15 0.07 -3.06 5.98
C ARG A 15 -0.63 -4.20 5.22
N ALA A 16 -1.66 -3.87 4.44
CA ALA A 16 -2.39 -4.87 3.64
C ALA A 16 -1.50 -5.45 2.53
N ALA A 17 -0.70 -4.61 1.85
CA ALA A 17 0.23 -5.04 0.82
C ALA A 17 1.27 -6.03 1.38
N ARG A 18 1.86 -5.72 2.55
CA ARG A 18 2.80 -6.60 3.26
C ARG A 18 2.17 -7.93 3.67
N ALA A 19 0.95 -7.91 4.21
CA ALA A 19 0.24 -9.14 4.58
C ALA A 19 -0.08 -10.02 3.36
N ALA A 20 -0.36 -9.41 2.21
CA ALA A 20 -0.62 -10.10 0.95
C ALA A 20 0.65 -10.49 0.17
N GLY A 21 1.85 -10.15 0.68
CA GLY A 21 3.14 -10.46 0.04
C GLY A 21 3.34 -9.77 -1.31
N VAL A 22 2.74 -8.59 -1.52
CA VAL A 22 2.85 -7.83 -2.77
C VAL A 22 3.51 -6.48 -2.53
N GLY A 23 4.38 -6.08 -3.46
CA GLY A 23 4.99 -4.75 -3.49
C GLY A 23 4.17 -3.73 -4.28
N GLY A 24 4.58 -2.47 -4.21
CA GLY A 24 3.89 -1.37 -4.87
C GLY A 24 4.60 -0.04 -4.72
N GLU A 25 4.01 1.00 -5.31
CA GLU A 25 4.51 2.38 -5.23
C GLU A 25 3.67 3.18 -4.24
N VAL A 26 4.33 3.93 -3.35
CA VAL A 26 3.64 4.76 -2.35
C VAL A 26 3.01 5.96 -3.06
N LEU A 27 1.69 6.10 -2.95
CA LEU A 27 0.96 7.22 -3.54
C LEU A 27 0.94 8.43 -2.60
N CYS A 28 0.61 8.19 -1.34
CA CYS A 28 0.56 9.23 -0.31
C CYS A 28 0.65 8.64 1.09
N THR A 29 0.87 9.52 2.07
CA THR A 29 0.76 9.18 3.49
C THR A 29 -0.23 10.13 4.15
N VAL A 30 -1.19 9.56 4.87
CA VAL A 30 -2.16 10.31 5.67
C VAL A 30 -1.65 10.36 7.11
N PHE A 31 -1.59 11.54 7.70
CA PHE A 31 -1.16 11.73 9.09
C PHE A 31 -2.31 11.50 10.06
#